data_AF-Q9YHQ5-F1
#
_entry.id   AF-Q9YHQ5-F1
#
_cell.length_a   1.000
_cell.length_b   1.000
_cell.length_c   1.000
_cell.angle_alpha   90.00
_cell.angle_beta   90.00
_cell.angle_gamma   90.00
#
_symmetry.space_group_name_H-M   'P 1'
#
loop_
_entity.id
_entity.type
_entity.pdbx_description
1 polymer ?
#
loop_
_entity_poly.entity_id
_entity_poly.type
_entity_poly.pdbx_seq_one_letter_code
_entity_poly.pdbx_strand_id
1 'polypeptide(L)'
;RSVTKETGESLTINCVLRDASYALGSTCWYRKKSGSTNEESISKGGRYVETVNSGSKSFSLRINDLTVEDGGTYRCGVLRGDWCVESKLVTTARCPTILKCGDGTAVTVNPGIPPSPPIVSLLHSATEEQRANRFVQLVCLISGYY
;
A
#
# COMPACT_ATOMS: atom_id res chain seq x y z
N ARG A 1 6.87 7.92 11.75
CA ARG A 1 5.39 7.72 11.64
C ARG A 1 5.12 6.32 11.11
N SER A 2 4.04 5.64 11.50
CA SER A 2 3.62 4.34 10.94
C SER A 2 2.14 4.39 10.51
N VAL A 3 1.79 3.62 9.48
CA VAL A 3 0.42 3.49 8.95
C VAL A 3 0.19 2.05 8.51
N THR A 4 -0.97 1.49 8.84
CA THR A 4 -1.42 0.16 8.37
C THR A 4 -2.65 0.33 7.48
N LYS A 5 -2.68 -0.39 6.37
CA LYS A 5 -3.75 -0.37 5.36
C LYS A 5 -4.05 -1.78 4.85
N GLU A 6 -5.21 -1.97 4.26
CA GLU A 6 -5.58 -3.22 3.60
C GLU A 6 -5.28 -3.14 2.09
N THR A 7 -5.07 -4.30 1.46
CA THR A 7 -4.95 -4.41 -0.01
C THR A 7 -6.18 -3.80 -0.70
N GLY A 8 -5.96 -3.10 -1.82
CA GLY A 8 -7.00 -2.40 -2.58
C GLY A 8 -7.35 -1.02 -2.02
N GLU A 9 -7.00 -0.70 -0.77
CA GLU A 9 -7.19 0.65 -0.24
C GLU A 9 -6.24 1.66 -0.88
N SER A 10 -6.50 2.95 -0.64
CA SER A 10 -5.58 4.03 -0.97
C SER A 10 -4.94 4.62 0.27
N LEU A 11 -3.67 5.01 0.15
CA LEU A 11 -2.90 5.71 1.18
C LEU A 11 -2.50 7.09 0.68
N THR A 12 -2.50 8.09 1.58
CA THR A 12 -1.90 9.40 1.31
C THR A 12 -0.83 9.70 2.36
N ILE A 13 0.40 9.93 1.89
CA ILE A 13 1.56 10.26 2.71
C ILE A 13 1.81 11.75 2.58
N ASN A 14 1.70 12.48 3.68
CA ASN A 14 1.88 13.93 3.70
C ASN A 14 3.31 14.31 4.09
N CYS A 15 3.86 15.31 3.41
CA CYS A 15 5.14 15.92 3.70
C CYS A 15 4.97 17.44 3.82
N VAL A 16 5.54 18.03 4.88
CA VAL A 16 5.47 19.48 5.14
C VAL A 16 6.89 19.99 5.37
N LEU A 17 7.32 20.94 4.54
CA LEU A 17 8.61 21.59 4.67
C LEU A 17 8.51 22.72 5.69
N ARG A 18 9.04 22.49 6.88
CA ARG A 18 9.06 23.48 7.98
C ARG A 18 10.27 24.41 7.95
N ASP A 19 11.32 24.04 7.22
CA ASP A 19 12.53 24.84 7.12
C ASP A 19 12.28 26.08 6.26
N ALA A 20 12.25 27.25 6.91
CA ALA A 20 12.02 28.53 6.24
C ALA A 20 13.12 28.86 5.22
N SER A 21 14.33 28.32 5.41
CA SER A 21 15.47 28.57 4.52
C SER A 21 15.37 27.81 3.20
N TYR A 22 14.44 26.86 3.05
CA TYR A 22 14.20 26.16 1.79
C TYR A 22 12.92 26.66 1.12
N ALA A 23 13.03 26.99 -0.16
CA ALA A 23 11.89 27.10 -1.06
C ALA A 23 11.42 25.70 -1.45
N LEU A 24 10.11 25.53 -1.67
CA LEU A 24 9.58 24.30 -2.21
C LEU A 24 9.95 24.23 -3.70
N GLY A 25 11.09 23.60 -4.00
CA GLY A 25 11.56 23.33 -5.36
C GLY A 25 11.03 22.00 -5.87
N SER A 26 11.92 21.13 -6.34
CA SER A 26 11.54 19.78 -6.73
C SER A 26 11.25 18.88 -5.53
N THR A 27 10.12 18.18 -5.58
CA THR A 27 9.71 17.17 -4.62
C THR A 27 10.11 15.79 -5.12
N CYS A 28 10.69 14.99 -4.23
CA CYS A 28 11.14 13.64 -4.53
C CYS A 28 10.52 12.66 -3.55
N TRP A 29 10.28 11.44 -4.01
CA TRP A 29 9.72 10.36 -3.19
C TRP A 29 10.60 9.14 -3.29
N TYR A 30 10.80 8.50 -2.14
CA TYR A 30 11.67 7.35 -2.01
C TYR A 30 10.99 6.27 -1.18
N ARG A 31 11.29 5.01 -1.48
CA ARG A 31 10.80 3.85 -0.75
C ARG A 31 11.93 2.87 -0.49
N LYS A 32 12.07 2.49 0.77
CA LYS A 32 12.78 1.28 1.16
C LYS A 32 11.77 0.16 1.38
N LYS A 33 11.76 -0.84 0.50
CA LYS A 33 10.88 -2.02 0.63
C LYS A 33 11.16 -2.77 1.93
N SER A 34 10.16 -3.46 2.46
CA SER A 34 10.35 -4.34 3.61
C SER A 34 11.42 -5.39 3.31
N GLY A 35 12.39 -5.58 4.22
CA GLY A 35 13.53 -6.49 4.03
C GLY A 35 14.65 -5.96 3.12
N SER A 36 14.49 -4.81 2.47
CA SER A 36 15.57 -4.17 1.69
C SER A 36 16.43 -3.27 2.56
N THR A 37 17.74 -3.25 2.29
CA THR A 37 18.67 -2.24 2.81
C THR A 37 18.71 -0.98 1.94
N ASN A 38 18.34 -1.10 0.67
CA ASN A 38 18.41 -0.03 -0.31
C ASN A 38 17.07 0.69 -0.44
N GLU A 39 17.18 2.01 -0.63
CA GLU A 39 16.06 2.88 -0.92
C GLU A 39 16.00 3.17 -2.43
N GLU A 40 14.79 3.13 -3.00
CA GLU A 40 14.51 3.31 -4.43
C GLU A 40 13.72 4.61 -4.63
N SER A 41 14.01 5.35 -5.70
CA SER A 41 13.19 6.49 -6.10
C SER A 41 11.84 6.02 -6.67
N ILE A 42 10.77 6.69 -6.26
CA ILE A 42 9.43 6.47 -6.79
C ILE A 42 9.21 7.42 -7.97
N SER A 43 8.96 6.86 -9.14
CA SER A 43 8.47 7.64 -10.28
C SER A 43 7.00 8.01 -10.09
N LYS A 44 6.67 9.26 -10.34
CA LYS A 44 5.30 9.79 -10.23
C LYS A 44 4.52 9.39 -11.48
N GLY A 45 3.26 9.00 -11.32
CA GLY A 45 2.40 8.53 -12.40
C GLY A 45 1.78 7.16 -12.12
N GLY A 46 0.80 6.78 -12.93
CA GLY A 46 0.02 5.56 -12.72
C GLY A 46 -0.71 5.57 -11.37
N ARG A 47 -0.42 4.59 -10.50
CA ARG A 47 -1.01 4.50 -9.15
C ARG A 47 -0.45 5.52 -8.15
N TYR A 48 0.68 6.17 -8.47
CA TYR A 48 1.39 7.11 -7.60
C TYR A 48 1.09 8.56 -8.01
N VAL A 49 0.19 9.22 -7.28
CA VAL A 49 -0.29 10.57 -7.59
C VAL A 49 0.29 11.57 -6.59
N GLU A 50 1.06 12.54 -7.08
CA GLU A 50 1.55 13.62 -6.24
C GLU A 50 0.58 14.82 -6.27
N THR A 51 0.46 15.49 -5.13
CA THR A 51 -0.18 16.80 -5.03
C THR A 51 0.76 17.75 -4.32
N VAL A 52 1.01 18.92 -4.92
CA VAL A 52 1.92 19.94 -4.39
C VAL A 52 1.12 21.19 -4.03
N ASN A 53 1.32 21.69 -2.82
CA ASN A 53 0.80 22.97 -2.34
C ASN A 53 1.99 23.86 -1.97
N SER A 54 2.36 24.73 -2.91
CA SER A 54 3.46 25.69 -2.74
C SER A 54 3.19 26.71 -1.64
N GLY A 55 1.94 27.16 -1.50
CA GLY A 55 1.54 28.15 -0.49
C GLY A 55 1.76 27.68 0.94
N SER A 56 1.40 26.43 1.24
CA SER A 56 1.64 25.81 2.56
C SER A 56 2.97 25.06 2.66
N LYS A 57 3.85 25.17 1.66
CA LYS A 57 5.11 24.41 1.54
C LYS A 57 4.93 22.92 1.86
N SER A 58 3.89 22.32 1.32
CA SER A 58 3.54 20.92 1.60
C SER A 58 3.21 20.16 0.33
N PHE A 59 3.42 18.87 0.35
CA PHE A 59 3.11 17.99 -0.76
C PHE A 59 2.76 16.61 -0.23
N SER A 60 2.06 15.82 -1.03
CA SER A 60 1.61 14.49 -0.64
C SER A 60 1.71 13.52 -1.79
N LEU A 61 2.01 12.26 -1.45
CA LEU A 61 1.93 11.14 -2.37
C LEU A 61 0.73 10.28 -2.02
N ARG A 62 -0.20 10.16 -2.95
CA ARG A 62 -1.30 9.20 -2.88
C ARG A 62 -0.93 7.95 -3.67
N ILE A 63 -1.07 6.79 -3.05
CA ILE A 63 -0.89 5.48 -3.67
C ILE A 63 -2.29 4.86 -3.73
N ASN A 64 -2.76 4.58 -4.94
CA ASN A 64 -4.04 3.91 -5.18
C ASN A 64 -3.86 2.40 -5.23
N ASP A 65 -4.89 1.65 -4.86
CA ASP A 65 -4.96 0.19 -5.01
C ASP A 65 -3.72 -0.51 -4.42
N LEU A 66 -3.52 -0.35 -3.12
CA LEU A 66 -2.34 -0.84 -2.41
C LEU A 66 -2.19 -2.36 -2.55
N THR A 67 -0.96 -2.83 -2.69
CA THR A 67 -0.63 -4.26 -2.60
C THR A 67 0.31 -4.51 -1.43
N VAL A 68 0.44 -5.77 -1.02
CA VAL A 68 1.41 -6.18 0.03
C VAL A 68 2.85 -5.77 -0.29
N GLU A 69 3.20 -5.69 -1.58
CA GLU A 69 4.51 -5.27 -2.06
C GLU A 69 4.76 -3.77 -1.90
N ASP A 70 3.70 -2.98 -1.76
CA ASP A 70 3.81 -1.54 -1.47
C ASP A 70 4.23 -1.29 0.00
N GLY A 71 4.32 -2.33 0.83
CA GLY A 71 4.85 -2.27 2.19
C GLY A 71 6.33 -1.83 2.25
N GLY A 72 6.63 -0.89 3.14
CA GLY A 72 7.97 -0.35 3.27
C GLY A 72 8.03 0.98 4.02
N THR A 73 9.21 1.60 4.05
CA THR A 73 9.39 2.96 4.59
C THR A 73 9.46 3.96 3.46
N TYR A 74 8.54 4.92 3.46
CA TYR A 74 8.46 5.99 2.47
C TYR A 74 9.07 7.27 3.02
N ARG A 75 9.87 7.96 2.21
CA ARG A 75 10.45 9.27 2.55
C ARG A 75 10.17 10.27 1.45
N CYS A 76 9.93 11.50 1.87
CA CYS A 76 9.89 12.65 0.97
C CYS A 76 11.23 13.37 1.00
N GLY A 77 11.59 14.01 -0.11
CA GLY A 77 12.76 14.85 -0.25
C GLY A 77 12.43 16.16 -0.97
N VAL A 78 13.15 17.23 -0.63
CA VAL A 78 13.14 18.51 -1.37
C VAL A 78 14.58 18.90 -1.74
N LEU A 79 14.81 19.24 -3.02
CA LEU A 79 16.06 19.83 -3.51
C LEU A 79 15.91 21.32 -3.84
N ARG A 80 16.99 22.08 -3.64
CA ARG A 80 17.14 23.43 -4.21
C ARG A 80 17.52 23.30 -5.70
N GLY A 81 16.54 23.01 -6.56
CA GLY A 81 16.71 22.89 -8.01
C GLY A 81 15.77 21.86 -8.65
N ASP A 82 15.96 21.59 -9.93
CA ASP A 82 15.04 20.81 -10.79
C ASP A 82 15.40 19.32 -10.93
N TRP A 83 16.21 18.75 -10.02
CA TRP A 83 16.71 17.39 -10.17
C TRP A 83 16.36 16.50 -8.98
N CYS A 84 15.43 15.57 -9.17
CA CYS A 84 15.35 14.41 -8.29
C CYS A 84 16.41 13.41 -8.75
N VAL A 85 17.35 13.09 -7.87
CA VAL A 85 18.29 12.01 -8.15
C VAL A 85 17.50 10.71 -8.30
N GLU A 86 17.50 10.18 -9.52
CA GLU A 86 17.11 8.81 -9.85
C GLU A 86 18.20 7.84 -9.33
N SER A 87 18.63 8.06 -8.09
CA SER A 87 19.75 7.34 -7.50
C SER A 87 19.26 5.95 -7.13
N LYS A 88 19.55 4.97 -7.99
CA LYS A 88 19.57 3.52 -7.67
C LYS A 88 20.50 3.16 -6.51
N LEU A 89 21.15 4.15 -5.89
CA LEU A 89 22.19 3.99 -4.87
C LEU A 89 22.05 5.07 -3.78
N VAL A 90 20.91 5.14 -3.09
CA VAL A 90 20.95 5.58 -1.68
C VAL A 90 21.34 4.36 -0.85
N THR A 91 22.61 3.97 -0.97
CA THR A 91 23.20 2.77 -0.34
C THR A 91 23.41 2.92 1.17
N THR A 92 23.08 4.08 1.73
CA THR A 92 23.16 4.31 3.17
C THR A 92 21.91 5.07 3.59
N ALA A 93 21.41 4.78 4.78
CA ALA A 93 20.21 5.37 5.37
C ALA A 93 20.26 6.91 5.57
N ARG A 94 21.21 7.62 4.94
CA ARG A 94 21.43 9.06 5.02
C ARG A 94 20.90 9.76 3.79
N CYS A 95 20.14 10.82 4.06
CA CYS A 95 19.77 11.80 3.05
C CYS A 95 21.05 12.46 2.47
N PRO A 96 21.20 12.56 1.14
CA PRO A 96 22.29 13.31 0.52
C PRO A 96 22.35 14.75 1.06
N THR A 97 23.53 15.33 1.24
CA THR A 97 23.70 16.70 1.80
C THR A 97 23.01 17.80 0.98
N ILE A 98 22.81 17.57 -0.31
CA ILE A 98 22.12 18.47 -1.25
C ILE A 98 20.58 18.35 -1.19
N LEU A 99 20.08 17.34 -0.47
CA LEU A 99 18.67 16.98 -0.36
C LEU A 99 18.23 17.11 1.10
N LYS A 100 17.04 17.67 1.35
CA LYS A 100 16.39 17.60 2.66
C LYS A 100 15.34 16.51 2.62
N CYS A 101 15.53 15.45 3.41
CA CYS A 101 14.60 14.34 3.50
C CYS A 101 13.79 14.41 4.78
N GLY A 102 12.54 13.95 4.73
CA GLY A 102 11.75 13.66 5.91
C GLY A 102 12.19 12.37 6.61
N ASP A 103 11.80 12.23 7.88
CA ASP A 103 12.16 11.07 8.72
C ASP A 103 11.63 9.75 8.16
N GLY A 104 10.47 9.83 7.51
CA GLY A 104 9.81 8.73 6.82
C GLY A 104 8.56 8.20 7.52
N THR A 105 7.76 7.47 6.74
CA THR A 105 6.54 6.81 7.16
C THR A 105 6.65 5.33 6.86
N ALA A 106 6.61 4.49 7.89
CA ALA A 106 6.49 3.04 7.73
C ALA A 106 5.06 2.69 7.33
N VAL A 107 4.91 1.89 6.28
CA VAL A 107 3.64 1.47 5.72
C VAL A 107 3.60 -0.05 5.74
N THR A 108 2.55 -0.58 6.36
CA THR A 108 2.22 -2.01 6.36
C THR A 108 0.93 -2.19 5.56
N VAL A 109 0.93 -3.13 4.62
CA VAL A 109 -0.26 -3.48 3.84
C VAL A 109 -0.62 -4.93 4.13
N ASN A 110 -1.82 -5.14 4.67
CA ASN A 110 -2.34 -6.46 4.96
C ASN A 110 -2.99 -7.04 3.69
N PRO A 111 -2.81 -8.33 3.38
CA PRO A 111 -3.35 -8.96 2.16
C PRO A 111 -4.89 -9.02 2.09
N GLY A 112 -5.61 -8.52 3.10
CA GLY A 112 -7.02 -8.82 3.32
C GLY A 112 -7.21 -10.27 3.78
N ILE A 113 -8.42 -10.58 4.26
CA ILE A 113 -8.82 -11.96 4.53
C ILE A 113 -9.10 -12.59 3.15
N PRO A 114 -8.35 -13.62 2.72
CA PRO A 114 -8.72 -14.33 1.50
C PRO A 114 -10.16 -14.84 1.65
N PRO A 115 -11.03 -14.69 0.64
CA PRO A 115 -12.38 -15.22 0.73
C PRO A 115 -12.27 -16.70 1.07
N SER A 116 -12.96 -17.12 2.14
CA SER A 116 -13.01 -18.53 2.51
C SER A 116 -13.51 -19.31 1.28
N PRO A 117 -12.89 -20.44 0.92
CA PRO A 117 -13.39 -21.25 -0.18
C PRO A 117 -14.86 -21.60 0.09
N PRO A 118 -15.73 -21.60 -0.94
CA PRO A 118 -17.14 -21.90 -0.76
C PRO A 118 -17.28 -23.30 -0.17
N ILE A 119 -18.14 -23.42 0.84
CA ILE A 119 -18.40 -24.70 1.48
C ILE A 119 -19.47 -25.41 0.66
N VAL A 120 -19.14 -26.61 0.19
CA VAL A 120 -20.10 -27.52 -0.45
C VAL A 120 -20.54 -28.53 0.59
N SER A 121 -21.80 -28.47 1.00
CA SER A 121 -22.40 -29.42 1.95
C SER A 121 -23.39 -30.33 1.22
N LEU A 122 -23.17 -31.64 1.34
CA LEU A 122 -24.09 -32.68 0.87
C LEU A 122 -25.02 -33.07 2.02
N LEU A 123 -26.29 -32.73 1.87
CA LEU A 123 -27.35 -33.09 2.80
C LEU A 123 -28.14 -34.29 2.26
N HIS A 124 -28.46 -35.21 3.15
CA HIS A 124 -29.23 -36.41 2.85
C HIS A 124 -30.65 -36.24 3.40
N SER A 125 -31.65 -36.66 2.64
CA SER A 125 -33.04 -36.80 3.11
C SER A 125 -33.12 -37.69 4.36
N ALA A 126 -34.06 -37.42 5.27
CA ALA A 126 -34.16 -38.13 6.54
C ALA A 126 -34.38 -39.64 6.33
N THR A 127 -33.80 -40.47 7.20
CA THR A 127 -33.83 -41.94 7.09
C THR A 127 -35.25 -42.51 7.08
N GLU A 128 -36.19 -41.85 7.76
CA GLU A 128 -37.62 -42.17 7.75
C GLU A 128 -38.26 -41.92 6.37
N GLU A 129 -37.93 -40.81 5.69
CA GLU A 129 -38.42 -40.50 4.34
C GLU A 129 -37.84 -41.49 3.30
N GLN A 130 -36.58 -41.89 3.47
CA GLN A 130 -35.92 -42.88 2.61
C GLN A 130 -36.59 -44.26 2.71
N ARG A 131 -36.97 -44.68 3.92
CA ARG A 131 -37.69 -45.95 4.15
C ARG A 131 -39.10 -45.92 3.59
N ALA A 132 -39.82 -44.81 3.73
CA ALA A 132 -41.19 -44.67 3.27
C ALA A 132 -41.31 -44.63 1.73
N ASN A 133 -40.41 -43.91 1.06
CA ASN A 133 -40.54 -43.62 -0.37
C ASN A 133 -39.62 -44.44 -1.28
N ARG A 134 -38.71 -45.28 -0.73
CA ARG A 134 -37.68 -46.04 -1.46
C ARG A 134 -36.83 -45.18 -2.42
N PHE A 135 -36.74 -43.89 -2.16
CA PHE A 135 -35.97 -42.92 -2.93
C PHE A 135 -35.07 -42.12 -1.99
N VAL A 136 -33.87 -41.78 -2.45
CA VAL A 136 -32.91 -40.99 -1.70
C VAL A 136 -32.72 -39.66 -2.41
N GLN A 137 -32.96 -38.56 -1.69
CA GLN A 137 -32.71 -37.22 -2.21
C GLN A 137 -31.41 -36.68 -1.61
N LEU A 138 -30.53 -36.21 -2.50
CA LEU A 138 -29.31 -35.50 -2.16
C LEU A 138 -29.53 -34.01 -2.44
N VAL A 139 -29.27 -33.17 -1.45
CA VAL A 139 -29.32 -31.70 -1.60
C VAL A 139 -27.90 -31.16 -1.47
N CYS A 140 -27.45 -30.44 -2.50
CA CYS A 140 -26.18 -29.74 -2.48
C CYS A 140 -26.42 -28.29 -2.05
N LEU A 141 -25.88 -27.91 -0.90
CA LEU A 141 -25.89 -26.53 -0.42
C LEU A 141 -24.50 -25.92 -0.65
N ILE A 142 -24.44 -24.84 -1.43
CA ILE A 142 -23.24 -24.04 -1.61
C ILE A 142 -23.41 -22.77 -0.77
N SER A 143 -22.53 -22.56 0.21
CA SER A 143 -22.57 -21.42 1.13
C SER A 143 -21.20 -20.74 1.24
N GLY A 144 -21.18 -19.48 1.65
CA GLY A 144 -19.94 -18.71 1.84
C GLY A 144 -19.24 -18.29 0.55
N TYR A 145 -19.98 -18.07 -0.54
CA TYR A 145 -19.48 -17.41 -1.74
C TYR A 145 -19.53 -15.88 -1.57
N TYR A 146 -18.45 -15.20 -1.97
CA TYR A 146 -18.34 -13.74 -2.02
C TYR A 146 -17.95 -13.30 -3.43
#